data_AF-A0A6V8PFS8-F1
#
_entry.id   AF-A0A6V8PFS8-F1
#
_cell.length_a   1.000
_cell.length_b   1.000
_cell.length_c   1.000
_cell.angle_alpha   90.00
_cell.angle_beta   90.00
_cell.angle_gamma   90.00
#
_symmetry.space_group_name_H-M   'P 1'
#
loop_
_entity.id
_entity.type
_entity.pdbx_description
1 polymer ?
#
loop_
_entity_poly.entity_id
_entity_poly.type
_entity_poly.pdbx_seq_one_letter_code
_entity_poly.pdbx_strand_id
1 'polypeptide(L)' 'MLTEGNQVTEKGKYIYCIIGINEDRNFGSMGIGGRGDEVYTVCYQDLAAVISDSPIMKYP' A
#
# COMPACT_ATOMS: atom_id res chain seq x y z
N MET A 1 17.80 -14.24 -28.50
CA MET A 1 17.89 -12.87 -27.95
C MET A 1 17.37 -12.95 -26.53
N LEU A 2 18.25 -12.78 -25.53
CA LEU A 2 17.86 -12.78 -24.13
C LEU A 2 17.26 -11.40 -23.84
N THR A 3 15.96 -11.32 -23.55
CA THR A 3 15.35 -10.06 -23.11
C THR A 3 15.80 -9.77 -21.69
N GLU A 4 16.31 -8.56 -21.49
CA GLU A 4 16.90 -8.04 -20.26
C GLU A 4 15.96 -8.19 -19.06
N GLY A 5 16.57 -8.39 -17.89
CA GLY A 5 15.94 -8.91 -16.69
C GLY A 5 14.71 -8.13 -16.21
N ASN A 6 13.61 -8.86 -16.05
CA ASN A 6 12.46 -8.44 -15.28
C ASN A 6 12.85 -8.35 -13.79
N GLN A 7 13.41 -7.22 -13.37
CA GLN A 7 13.61 -6.90 -11.97
C GLN A 7 12.23 -6.75 -11.33
N VAL A 8 11.71 -7.82 -10.73
CA VAL A 8 10.52 -7.74 -9.87
C VAL A 8 10.89 -6.82 -8.71
N THR A 9 10.52 -5.55 -8.79
CA THR A 9 10.70 -4.63 -7.68
C THR A 9 9.79 -5.14 -6.57
N GLU A 10 10.36 -5.67 -5.49
CA GLU A 10 9.56 -6.14 -4.37
C GLU A 10 8.66 -5.00 -3.88
N LYS A 11 7.34 -5.25 -3.88
CA LYS A 11 6.33 -4.30 -3.42
C LYS A 11 5.98 -4.61 -1.97
N GLY A 12 6.16 -3.63 -1.10
CA GLY A 12 5.69 -3.63 0.27
C GLY A 12 4.32 -2.97 0.42
N LYS A 13 3.87 -2.86 1.66
CA LYS A 13 2.71 -2.07 2.05
C LYS A 13 3.19 -0.90 2.92
N TYR A 14 2.82 0.31 2.55
CA TYR A 14 3.01 1.48 3.40
C TYR A 14 1.79 1.59 4.32
N ILE A 15 2.00 1.64 5.63
CA ILE A 15 0.92 1.73 6.63
C ILE A 15 0.77 3.20 7.05
N TYR A 16 -0.41 3.77 6.84
CA TYR A 16 -0.75 5.13 7.28
C TYR A 16 -1.18 5.14 8.75
N CYS A 17 -2.10 4.25 9.11
CA CYS A 17 -2.62 4.12 10.48
C CYS A 17 -3.37 2.79 10.66
N ILE A 18 -3.73 2.50 11.92
CA ILE A 18 -4.64 1.41 12.30
C ILE A 18 -5.87 2.05 12.96
N ILE A 19 -7.06 1.65 12.53
CA ILE A 19 -8.34 2.20 13.00
C ILE A 19 -9.29 1.07 13.43
N GLY A 20 -10.20 1.37 14.35
CA GLY A 20 -11.21 0.41 14.83
C GLY A 20 -12.44 0.36 13.93
N ILE A 21 -12.38 -0.44 12.87
CA ILE A 21 -13.49 -0.75 11.95
C ILE A 21 -13.34 -2.20 11.47
N ASN A 22 -14.42 -2.81 10.99
CA ASN A 22 -14.40 -4.16 10.40
C ASN A 22 -14.84 -4.20 8.92
N GLU A 23 -14.85 -3.05 8.26
CA GLU A 23 -15.32 -2.91 6.88
C GLU A 23 -14.22 -2.41 5.95
N ASP A 24 -14.21 -2.97 4.75
CA ASP A 24 -13.29 -2.53 3.71
C ASP A 24 -13.70 -1.15 3.17
N ARG A 25 -12.73 -0.24 3.05
CA ARG A 25 -12.87 1.10 2.50
C ARG A 25 -11.74 1.41 1.54
N ASN A 26 -12.07 2.16 0.50
CA ASN A 26 -11.12 2.76 -0.43
C ASN A 26 -11.21 4.29 -0.28
N PHE A 27 -10.07 4.96 -0.16
CA PHE A 27 -9.94 6.41 0.02
C PHE A 27 -9.48 7.13 -1.27
N GLY A 28 -9.27 6.39 -2.34
CA GLY A 28 -8.84 6.85 -3.66
C GLY A 28 -7.33 6.93 -3.82
N SER A 29 -6.92 7.53 -4.93
CA SER A 29 -5.53 7.65 -5.39
C SER A 29 -4.73 8.73 -4.65
N MET A 30 -4.69 8.66 -3.32
CA MET A 30 -4.07 9.65 -2.44
C MET A 30 -2.79 9.14 -1.74
N GLY A 31 -2.11 8.18 -2.36
CA GLY A 31 -0.88 7.58 -1.84
C GLY A 31 0.28 8.57 -1.64
N ILE A 32 1.21 8.20 -0.74
CA ILE A 32 2.37 9.01 -0.36
C ILE A 32 3.26 9.40 -1.54
N GLY A 33 3.82 10.61 -1.48
CA GLY A 33 4.81 11.10 -2.45
C GLY A 33 4.23 11.44 -3.82
N GLY A 34 2.90 11.64 -3.93
CA GLY A 34 2.25 12.01 -5.19
C GLY A 34 2.24 10.87 -6.22
N ARG A 35 2.45 9.63 -5.78
CA ARG A 35 2.50 8.45 -6.65
C ARG A 35 1.13 7.99 -7.15
N GLY A 36 0.05 8.47 -6.51
CA GLY A 36 -1.31 8.12 -6.89
C GLY A 36 -1.67 6.66 -6.59
N ASP A 37 -0.95 5.99 -5.69
CA ASP A 37 -1.36 4.65 -5.25
C ASP A 37 -2.70 4.73 -4.53
N GLU A 38 -3.53 3.71 -4.74
CA GLU A 38 -4.79 3.55 -4.03
C GLU A 38 -4.53 3.34 -2.54
N VAL A 39 -5.19 4.15 -1.72
CA VAL A 39 -5.21 3.99 -0.26
C VAL A 39 -6.47 3.25 0.11
N TYR A 40 -6.33 2.12 0.81
CA TYR A 40 -7.45 1.25 1.18
C TYR A 40 -7.20 0.58 2.52
N THR A 41 -8.23 -0.07 3.06
CA THR A 41 -8.12 -0.81 4.32
C THR A 41 -7.91 -2.29 4.08
N VAL A 42 -7.18 -2.93 4.99
CA VAL A 42 -7.19 -4.39 5.17
C VAL A 42 -7.66 -4.69 6.57
N CYS A 43 -8.78 -5.42 6.69
CA CYS A 43 -9.44 -5.68 7.96
C CYS A 43 -8.97 -7.00 8.60
N TYR A 44 -8.86 -7.00 9.93
CA TYR A 44 -8.68 -8.17 10.77
C TYR A 44 -9.42 -7.98 12.10
N GLN A 45 -10.46 -8.79 12.33
CA GLN A 45 -11.39 -8.63 13.46
C GLN A 45 -12.00 -7.21 13.46
N ASP A 46 -11.92 -6.50 14.59
CA ASP A 46 -12.47 -5.15 14.75
C ASP A 46 -11.45 -4.03 14.46
N LEU A 47 -10.35 -4.38 13.79
CA LEU A 47 -9.29 -3.45 13.38
C LEU A 47 -9.10 -3.48 11.87
N ALA A 48 -8.69 -2.35 11.32
CA ALA A 48 -8.25 -2.25 9.94
C ALA A 48 -6.95 -1.43 9.83
N ALA A 49 -6.02 -1.90 9.01
CA ALA A 49 -4.84 -1.16 8.62
C ALA A 49 -5.15 -0.35 7.35
N VAL A 50 -4.94 0.97 7.38
CA VAL A 50 -5.03 1.84 6.20
C VAL A 50 -3.68 1.80 5.49
N ILE A 51 -3.64 1.30 4.26
CA ILE A 51 -2.41 1.01 3.53
C ILE A 51 -2.46 1.45 2.06
N SER A 52 -1.29 1.55 1.42
CA SER A 52 -1.14 1.60 -0.04
C SER A 52 0.03 0.73 -0.50
N ASP A 53 0.04 0.35 -1.78
CA ASP A 53 1.19 -0.32 -2.39
C ASP A 53 2.39 0.63 -2.49
N SER A 54 3.57 0.11 -2.15
CA SER A 54 4.77 0.94 -2.04
C SER A 54 6.03 0.15 -2.35
N PRO A 55 7.06 0.74 -2.99
CA PRO A 55 8.36 0.09 -3.08
C PRO A 55 8.93 -0.16 -1.68
N ILE A 56 9.65 -1.26 -1.52
CA ILE A 56 10.40 -1.53 -0.28
C ILE A 56 11.63 -0.62 -0.26
N MET A 57 11.51 0.51 0.43
CA MET A 57 12.59 1.48 0.63
C MET A 57 12.42 2.23 1.94
N LYS A 58 13.47 2.94 2.37
CA LYS A 58 13.38 3.85 3.50
C LYS A 58 12.76 5.17 3.05
N TYR A 59 11.63 5.51 3.64
CA TYR A 59 11.01 6.83 3.49
C TYR A 59 11.73 7.84 4.42
N PRO A 60 11.92 9.10 3.98
CA PRO A 60 12.57 10.15 4.79
C PRO A 60 11.77 10.52 6.03
#